data_AF-A0AA41R1L0-F1
#
_entry.id   AF-A0AA41R1L0-F1
#
_cell.length_a   1.000
_cell.length_b   1.000
_cell.length_c   1.000
_cell.angle_alpha   90.00
_cell.angle_beta   90.00
_cell.angle_gamma   90.00
#
_symmetry.space_group_name_H-M   'P 1'
#
loop_
_entity.id
_entity.type
_entity.pdbx_description
1 polymer ?
#
loop_
_entity_poly.entity_id
_entity_poly.type
_entity_poly.pdbx_seq_one_letter_code
_entity_poly.pdbx_strand_id
1 'polypeptide(L)'
;MSMPKDEIRTELARAWGQYLAALGKSISWLEKHIEEAKQMAGVCTAEWCQATEHVIDDLNNALFSVSEPRWIDAEMSAELKRLKRKIYDLYVNYRGVYAKAA
;
A
#
# COMPACT_ATOMS: atom_id res chain seq x y z
N MET A 1 -16.74 37.93 -5.61
CA MET A 1 -15.69 36.99 -6.09
C MET A 1 -16.29 35.60 -6.06
N SER A 2 -16.24 34.86 -7.16
CA SER A 2 -16.64 33.45 -7.18
C SER A 2 -15.56 32.59 -6.52
N MET A 3 -15.97 31.56 -5.78
CA MET A 3 -15.06 30.60 -5.18
C MET A 3 -14.29 29.83 -6.27
N PRO A 4 -12.95 29.73 -6.21
CA PRO A 4 -12.13 29.01 -7.19
C PRO A 4 -12.18 27.49 -6.96
N LYS A 5 -13.37 26.91 -7.17
CA LYS A 5 -13.63 25.49 -6.86
C LYS A 5 -12.78 24.55 -7.70
N ASP A 6 -12.47 24.92 -8.94
CA ASP A 6 -11.78 24.04 -9.88
C ASP A 6 -10.28 24.00 -9.58
N GLU A 7 -9.66 25.14 -9.28
CA GLU A 7 -8.26 25.22 -8.86
C GLU A 7 -8.02 24.45 -7.56
N ILE A 8 -8.90 24.63 -6.56
CA ILE A 8 -8.83 23.88 -5.31
C ILE A 8 -8.93 22.37 -5.57
N ARG A 9 -9.88 21.94 -6.43
CA ARG A 9 -10.04 20.51 -6.78
C ARG A 9 -8.83 19.96 -7.52
N THR A 10 -8.24 20.71 -8.44
CA THR A 10 -7.05 20.30 -9.18
C THR A 10 -5.87 20.08 -8.25
N GLU A 11 -5.63 20.97 -7.29
CA GLU A 11 -4.56 20.81 -6.31
C GLU A 11 -4.78 19.59 -5.40
N LEU A 12 -6.02 19.40 -4.91
CA LEU A 12 -6.37 18.22 -4.11
C LEU A 12 -6.23 16.92 -4.91
N ALA A 13 -6.65 16.90 -6.17
CA ALA A 13 -6.48 15.75 -7.07
C ALA A 13 -5.02 15.40 -7.28
N ARG A 14 -4.15 16.40 -7.47
CA ARG A 14 -2.72 16.18 -7.60
C ARG A 14 -2.10 15.57 -6.33
N ALA A 15 -2.38 16.15 -5.17
CA ALA A 15 -1.87 15.66 -3.89
C ALA A 15 -2.36 14.24 -3.60
N TRP A 16 -3.62 13.95 -3.91
CA TRP A 16 -4.19 12.62 -3.78
C TRP A 16 -3.52 11.59 -4.67
N GLY A 17 -3.31 11.92 -5.94
CA GLY A 17 -2.60 11.05 -6.89
C GLY A 17 -1.17 10.76 -6.42
N GLN A 18 -0.47 11.77 -5.88
CA GLN A 18 0.87 11.58 -5.30
C GLN A 18 0.86 10.65 -4.09
N TYR A 19 -0.14 10.80 -3.20
CA TYR A 19 -0.31 9.93 -2.05
C TYR A 19 -0.59 8.47 -2.47
N LEU A 20 -1.49 8.25 -3.43
CA LEU A 20 -1.76 6.92 -4.00
C LEU A 20 -0.49 6.30 -4.62
N ALA A 21 0.27 7.08 -5.38
CA ALA A 21 1.52 6.62 -5.98
C ALA A 21 2.55 6.24 -4.91
N ALA A 22 2.65 7.01 -3.82
CA ALA A 22 3.52 6.71 -2.69
C ALA A 22 3.12 5.43 -1.96
N LEU A 23 1.82 5.20 -1.74
CA LEU A 23 1.31 3.94 -1.20
C LEU A 23 1.65 2.75 -2.10
N GLY A 24 1.40 2.88 -3.41
CA GLY A 24 1.71 1.83 -4.38
C GLY A 24 3.20 1.47 -4.43
N LYS A 25 4.07 2.48 -4.34
CA LYS A 25 5.52 2.28 -4.26
C LYS A 25 5.92 1.57 -2.95
N SER A 26 5.35 1.99 -1.82
CA SER A 26 5.64 1.40 -0.50
C SER A 26 5.23 -0.07 -0.43
N ILE A 27 4.03 -0.41 -0.93
CA ILE A 27 3.55 -1.80 -1.04
C ILE A 27 4.50 -2.63 -1.92
N SER A 28 4.94 -2.08 -3.05
CA SER A 28 5.83 -2.78 -3.98
C SER A 28 7.25 -2.97 -3.42
N TRP A 29 7.74 -2.04 -2.60
CA TRP A 29 9.00 -2.21 -1.87
C TRP A 29 8.91 -3.33 -0.83
N LEU A 30 7.84 -3.35 -0.05
CA LEU A 30 7.62 -4.41 0.93
C LEU A 30 7.51 -5.79 0.28
N GLU A 31 6.79 -5.89 -0.84
CA GLU A 31 6.70 -7.10 -1.65
C GLU A 31 8.07 -7.61 -2.09
N LYS A 32 8.93 -6.72 -2.59
CA LYS A 32 10.30 -7.07 -2.99
C LYS A 32 11.11 -7.61 -1.82
N HIS A 33 11.05 -6.96 -0.66
CA HIS A 33 11.76 -7.41 0.53
C HIS A 33 11.26 -8.76 1.06
N ILE A 34 9.95 -9.02 1.01
CA ILE A 34 9.37 -10.32 1.36
C ILE A 34 9.85 -11.41 0.39
N GLU A 35 9.92 -11.10 -0.91
CA GLU A 35 10.42 -12.07 -1.89
C GLU A 35 11.91 -12.34 -1.74
N GLU A 36 12.73 -11.31 -1.48
CA GLU A 36 14.15 -11.48 -1.16
C GLU A 36 14.35 -12.35 0.08
N ALA A 37 13.56 -12.12 1.14
CA ALA A 37 13.62 -12.90 2.36
C ALA A 37 13.26 -14.38 2.16
N LYS A 38 12.38 -14.73 1.20
CA LYS A 38 12.10 -16.13 0.84
C LYS A 38 13.30 -16.88 0.28
N GLN A 39 14.17 -16.18 -0.46
CA GLN A 39 15.32 -16.79 -1.13
C GLN A 39 16.54 -16.89 -0.22
N MET A 40 16.55 -16.17 0.90
CA MET A 40 17.65 -16.13 1.85
C MET A 40 17.33 -16.97 3.08
N ALA A 41 17.98 -18.13 3.21
CA ALA A 41 17.88 -18.95 4.42
C ALA A 41 18.29 -18.12 5.66
N GLY A 42 17.39 -18.04 6.65
CA GLY A 42 17.65 -17.37 7.94
C GLY A 42 17.22 -15.89 8.04
N VAL A 43 16.64 -15.27 7.00
CA VAL A 43 16.21 -13.86 7.06
C VAL A 43 14.91 -13.66 7.85
N CYS A 44 13.98 -14.61 7.83
CA CYS A 44 12.79 -14.53 8.70
C CYS A 44 13.17 -14.97 10.12
N THR A 45 13.86 -14.10 10.86
CA THR A 45 13.89 -14.19 12.33
C THR A 45 12.53 -13.80 12.88
N ALA A 46 12.19 -14.25 14.09
CA ALA A 46 10.91 -13.90 14.71
C ALA A 46 10.70 -12.38 14.77
N GLU A 47 11.76 -11.59 15.04
CA GLU A 47 11.66 -10.13 15.04
C GLU A 47 11.41 -9.56 13.64
N TRP A 48 12.09 -10.09 12.61
CA TRP A 48 11.88 -9.62 11.24
C TRP A 48 10.47 -9.91 10.76
N CYS A 49 9.94 -11.11 11.03
CA CYS A 49 8.59 -11.45 10.61
C CYS A 49 7.57 -10.55 11.35
N GLN A 50 7.69 -10.36 12.67
CA GLN A 50 6.81 -9.46 13.43
C GLN A 50 6.87 -8.01 12.93
N ALA A 51 8.07 -7.47 12.70
CA ALA A 51 8.23 -6.12 12.16
C ALA A 51 7.58 -5.98 10.78
N THR A 52 7.73 -6.99 9.92
CA THR A 52 7.13 -7.03 8.59
C THR A 52 5.60 -7.03 8.67
N GLU A 53 5.01 -7.82 9.58
CA GLU A 53 3.57 -7.86 9.82
C GLU A 53 3.03 -6.49 10.22
N HIS A 54 3.69 -5.79 11.14
CA HIS A 54 3.30 -4.44 11.54
C HIS A 54 3.33 -3.44 10.37
N VAL A 55 4.31 -3.53 9.47
CA VAL A 55 4.34 -2.66 8.28
C VAL A 55 3.20 -3.01 7.31
N ILE A 56 2.84 -4.29 7.16
CA ILE A 56 1.67 -4.68 6.35
C ILE A 56 0.40 -4.07 6.94
N ASP A 57 0.23 -4.13 8.26
CA ASP A 57 -0.92 -3.56 8.96
C ASP A 57 -0.98 -2.03 8.81
N ASP A 58 0.15 -1.33 8.94
CA ASP A 58 0.23 0.12 8.75
C ASP A 58 -0.17 0.52 7.33
N LEU A 59 0.33 -0.17 6.31
CA LEU A 59 -0.03 0.07 4.91
C LEU A 59 -1.50 -0.25 4.65
N ASN A 60 -2.03 -1.31 5.27
CA ASN A 60 -3.44 -1.67 5.17
C ASN A 60 -4.32 -0.57 5.79
N ASN A 61 -3.98 -0.11 7.00
CA ASN A 61 -4.68 0.99 7.66
C ASN A 61 -4.61 2.29 6.85
N ALA A 62 -3.44 2.65 6.31
CA ALA A 62 -3.26 3.81 5.46
C ALA A 62 -4.09 3.75 4.16
N LEU A 63 -4.31 2.54 3.63
CA LEU A 63 -5.07 2.35 2.39
C LEU A 63 -6.59 2.29 2.62
N PHE A 64 -7.05 1.75 3.74
CA PHE A 64 -8.47 1.60 4.05
C PHE A 64 -9.06 2.77 4.84
N SER A 65 -8.26 3.59 5.50
CA SER A 65 -8.69 4.85 6.13
C SER A 65 -8.97 5.99 5.13
N VAL A 66 -8.52 5.79 3.90
CA VAL A 66 -8.52 6.78 2.82
C VAL A 66 -9.82 6.66 2.03
N SER A 67 -10.65 7.70 2.12
CA SER A 67 -11.95 7.78 1.44
C SER A 67 -11.79 8.20 -0.01
N GLU A 68 -12.48 7.53 -0.93
CA GLU A 68 -12.50 7.88 -2.35
C GLU A 68 -13.16 9.26 -2.57
N PRO A 69 -12.41 10.31 -2.94
CA PRO A 69 -13.00 11.65 -3.11
C PRO A 69 -13.79 11.73 -4.41
N ARG A 70 -14.93 12.41 -4.42
CA ARG A 70 -15.82 12.50 -5.62
C ARG A 70 -15.21 13.19 -6.84
N TRP A 71 -14.09 13.88 -6.67
CA TRP A 71 -13.42 14.67 -7.70
C TRP A 71 -12.21 13.96 -8.32
N ILE A 72 -11.90 12.73 -7.90
CA ILE A 72 -10.87 11.93 -8.56
C ILE A 72 -11.40 11.35 -9.88
N ASP A 73 -10.49 11.05 -10.79
CA ASP A 73 -10.81 10.37 -12.04
C ASP A 73 -10.93 8.85 -11.87
N ALA A 74 -11.34 8.18 -12.96
CA ALA A 74 -11.51 6.73 -12.99
C ALA A 74 -10.18 5.97 -12.85
N GLU A 75 -9.06 6.57 -13.24
CA GLU A 75 -7.73 5.97 -13.15
C GLU A 75 -7.29 5.85 -11.69
N MET A 76 -7.41 6.93 -10.91
CA MET A 76 -7.12 6.93 -9.48
C MET A 76 -8.06 5.97 -8.71
N SER A 77 -9.33 5.89 -9.09
CA SER A 77 -10.29 4.93 -8.50
C SER A 77 -9.87 3.47 -8.78
N ALA A 78 -9.48 3.17 -10.02
CA ALA A 78 -9.00 1.85 -10.41
C ALA A 78 -7.71 1.49 -9.67
N GLU A 79 -6.78 2.44 -9.54
CA GLU A 79 -5.53 2.27 -8.81
C GLU A 79 -5.77 1.97 -7.33
N LEU A 80 -6.64 2.73 -6.65
CA LEU A 80 -6.99 2.46 -5.25
C LEU A 80 -7.52 1.02 -5.06
N LYS A 81 -8.41 0.57 -5.96
CA LYS A 81 -8.95 -0.81 -5.93
C LYS A 81 -7.86 -1.84 -6.17
N ARG A 82 -6.95 -1.59 -7.12
CA ARG A 82 -5.79 -2.45 -7.40
C ARG A 82 -4.89 -2.57 -6.19
N LEU A 83 -4.56 -1.47 -5.53
CA LEU A 83 -3.74 -1.46 -4.32
C LEU A 83 -4.42 -2.22 -3.18
N LYS A 84 -5.73 -2.07 -3.00
CA LYS A 84 -6.49 -2.81 -1.97
C LYS A 84 -6.40 -4.31 -2.19
N ARG A 85 -6.48 -4.77 -3.45
CA ARG A 85 -6.26 -6.18 -3.76
C ARG A 85 -4.81 -6.61 -3.51
N LYS A 86 -3.86 -5.80 -3.96
CA LYS A 86 -2.43 -6.09 -3.85
C LYS A 86 -1.97 -6.29 -2.41
N ILE A 87 -2.50 -5.54 -1.45
CA ILE A 87 -2.13 -5.71 -0.03
C ILE A 87 -2.64 -7.03 0.57
N TYR A 88 -3.79 -7.53 0.12
CA TYR A 88 -4.25 -8.88 0.49
C TYR A 88 -3.32 -9.95 -0.07
N ASP A 89 -2.94 -9.83 -1.34
CA ASP A 89 -2.01 -10.77 -1.98
C ASP A 89 -0.65 -10.78 -1.27
N LEU A 90 -0.18 -9.59 -0.86
CA LEU A 90 1.04 -9.42 -0.06
C LEU A 90 0.96 -10.15 1.28
N TYR A 91 -0.15 -10.01 2.01
CA TYR A 91 -0.35 -10.67 3.29
C TYR A 91 -0.37 -12.21 3.14
N VAL A 92 -1.03 -12.74 2.11
CA VAL A 92 -1.02 -14.18 1.81
C VAL A 92 0.40 -14.67 1.50
N ASN A 93 1.15 -13.92 0.71
CA ASN A 93 2.54 -14.24 0.38
C ASN A 93 3.44 -14.22 1.63
N TYR A 94 3.29 -13.23 2.50
CA TYR A 94 4.02 -13.11 3.76
C TYR A 94 3.74 -14.31 4.68
N ARG A 95 2.47 -14.70 4.84
CA ARG A 95 2.08 -15.88 5.65
C ARG A 95 2.77 -17.16 5.17
N GLY A 96 2.98 -17.31 3.87
CA GLY A 96 3.75 -18.43 3.30
C GLY A 96 5.24 -18.41 3.66
N VAL A 97 5.83 -17.22 3.90
CA VAL A 97 7.22 -17.08 4.40
C VAL A 97 7.27 -17.43 5.88
N TYR A 98 6.36 -16.87 6.67
CA TYR A 98 6.27 -17.11 8.12
C TYR A 98 6.11 -18.60 8.44
N ALA A 99 5.23 -19.30 7.72
CA ALA A 99 5.02 -20.73 7.92
C ALA A 99 6.23 -21.62 7.62
N LYS A 100 7.23 -21.12 6.88
CA LYS A 100 8.50 -21.83 6.64
C LYS A 100 9.56 -21.54 7.71
N ALA A 101 9.35 -20.48 8.50
CA ALA A 101 10.27 -20.05 9.55
C ALA A 101 9.90 -20.59 10.94
N ALA A 102 8.61 -20.87 11.16
CA ALA A 102 8.06 -21.55 12.35
C ALA A 102 8.24 -23.07 12.28
#